data_AF-A0A954XY87-F1
#
_entry.id   AF-A0A954XY87-F1
#
_cell.length_a   1.000
_cell.length_b   1.000
_cell.length_c   1.000
_cell.angle_alpha   90.00
_cell.angle_beta   90.00
_cell.angle_gamma   90.00
#
_symmetry.space_group_name_H-M   'P 1'
#
loop_
_entity.id
_entity.type
_entity.pdbx_description
1 polymer ?
#
loop_
_entity_poly.entity_id
_entity_poly.type
_entity_poly.pdbx_seq_one_letter_code
_entity_poly.pdbx_strand_id
1 'polypeptide(L)'
;IEVASQSFLTKLNAHKAMVIFTDGEDQQSDPIAVAQQAHRDTGVRIFTVGLGDMDQGARIPLAAERGKTYLHHDGQQVWSKLHGDILRQVAVETDGAYIPAGTKQVNMSDVYHGYIANVEQMEFETAKINQYEARFQWLLAPALLLLLCEIAIATWPHRRAAQVEQPVAAGKQRPSLPSDIHASTTEHSTAA
;
A
#
# COMPACT_ATOMS: atom_id res chain seq x y z
N ILE A 1 13.47 23.93 -7.46
CA ILE A 1 13.00 22.51 -7.42
C ILE A 1 12.84 22.04 -5.97
N GLU A 2 13.92 21.98 -5.19
CA GLU A 2 13.96 21.53 -3.78
C GLU A 2 12.73 21.89 -2.91
N VAL A 3 12.40 23.19 -2.77
CA VAL A 3 11.25 23.67 -1.97
C VAL A 3 9.92 23.08 -2.44
N ALA A 4 9.75 22.86 -3.75
CA ALA A 4 8.55 22.26 -4.31
C ALA A 4 8.50 20.74 -4.08
N SER A 5 9.64 20.03 -4.14
CA SER A 5 9.68 18.60 -3.79
C SER A 5 9.38 18.33 -2.31
N GLN A 6 9.77 19.25 -1.41
CA GLN A 6 9.41 19.18 0.01
C GLN A 6 7.92 19.50 0.28
N SER A 7 7.22 20.13 -0.67
CA SER A 7 5.82 20.57 -0.52
C SER A 7 4.78 19.48 -0.82
N PHE A 8 5.18 18.30 -1.31
CA PHE A 8 4.24 17.20 -1.59
C PHE A 8 3.77 16.49 -0.30
N LEU A 9 2.46 16.32 -0.17
CA LEU A 9 1.85 15.66 1.00
C LEU A 9 2.23 14.16 1.08
N THR A 10 3.13 13.82 2.00
CA THR A 10 3.70 12.46 2.19
C THR A 10 2.69 11.38 2.57
N LYS A 11 1.44 11.73 2.87
CA LYS A 11 0.38 10.80 3.31
C LYS A 11 -0.38 10.11 2.18
N LEU A 12 -0.08 10.44 0.92
CA LEU A 12 -0.70 9.86 -0.26
C LEU A 12 0.34 9.08 -1.07
N ASN A 13 0.09 7.78 -1.27
CA ASN A 13 0.79 6.95 -2.25
C ASN A 13 0.26 7.28 -3.66
N ALA A 14 0.37 8.54 -4.07
CA ALA A 14 -0.09 9.08 -5.33
C ALA A 14 1.11 9.54 -6.18
N HIS A 15 0.99 9.40 -7.50
CA HIS A 15 2.01 9.85 -8.45
C HIS A 15 2.20 11.38 -8.31
N LYS A 16 3.46 11.82 -8.17
CA LYS A 16 3.79 13.23 -7.98
C LYS A 16 4.30 13.81 -9.29
N ALA A 17 3.58 14.79 -9.83
CA ALA A 17 4.02 15.57 -10.98
C ALA A 17 4.36 17.00 -10.54
N MET A 18 5.52 17.51 -10.98
CA MET A 18 5.90 18.92 -10.89
C MET A 18 5.94 19.48 -12.31
N VAL A 19 5.27 20.61 -12.56
CA VAL A 19 5.35 21.32 -13.85
C VAL A 19 6.07 22.64 -13.63
N ILE A 20 7.19 22.84 -14.34
CA ILE A 20 8.04 24.03 -14.22
C ILE A 20 7.94 24.85 -15.50
N PHE A 21 7.57 26.13 -15.38
CA PHE A 21 7.53 27.09 -16.49
C PHE A 21 8.74 28.03 -16.37
N THR A 22 9.60 28.07 -17.38
CA THR A 22 10.87 28.81 -17.33
C THR A 22 11.50 28.96 -18.73
N ASP A 23 12.35 29.96 -18.88
CA ASP A 23 13.31 30.17 -19.96
C ASP A 23 14.57 29.27 -19.82
N GLY A 24 14.79 28.66 -18.67
CA GLY A 24 15.99 27.88 -18.37
C GLY A 24 17.27 28.71 -18.22
N GLU A 25 17.15 30.03 -18.05
CA GLU A 25 18.31 30.91 -17.86
C GLU A 25 18.97 30.65 -16.49
N ASP A 26 20.30 30.50 -16.47
CA ASP A 26 21.03 29.99 -15.31
C ASP A 26 21.00 30.96 -14.11
N GLN A 27 20.69 30.42 -12.93
CA GLN A 27 20.64 31.13 -11.64
C GLN A 27 21.73 30.64 -10.68
N GLN A 28 22.93 30.34 -11.18
CA GLN A 28 24.12 29.91 -10.42
C GLN A 28 23.88 28.62 -9.63
N SER A 29 23.14 27.67 -10.21
CA SER A 29 22.78 26.40 -9.57
C SER A 29 22.81 25.23 -10.54
N ASP A 30 22.91 24.00 -10.04
CA ASP A 30 22.75 22.79 -10.85
C ASP A 30 21.30 22.30 -10.78
N PRO A 31 20.43 22.65 -11.74
CA PRO A 31 19.04 22.18 -11.73
C PRO A 31 18.94 20.67 -12.02
N ILE A 32 19.95 20.05 -12.64
CA ILE A 32 19.94 18.64 -13.05
C ILE A 32 20.19 17.75 -11.82
N ALA A 33 21.23 18.05 -11.03
CA ALA A 33 21.50 17.34 -9.78
C ALA A 33 20.34 17.46 -8.78
N VAL A 34 19.76 18.66 -8.63
CA VAL A 34 18.60 18.89 -7.74
C VAL A 34 17.34 18.18 -8.26
N ALA A 35 17.16 18.09 -9.59
CA ALA A 35 16.06 17.31 -10.19
C ALA A 35 16.22 15.80 -9.94
N GLN A 36 17.40 15.24 -10.24
CA GLN A 36 17.73 13.83 -9.97
C GLN A 36 17.50 13.48 -8.50
N GLN A 37 17.97 14.32 -7.57
CA GLN A 37 17.78 14.09 -6.14
C GLN A 37 16.30 14.16 -5.76
N ALA A 38 15.57 15.20 -6.17
CA ALA A 38 14.14 15.33 -5.89
C ALA A 38 13.35 14.11 -6.37
N HIS A 39 13.66 13.59 -7.56
CA HIS A 39 13.04 12.38 -8.11
C HIS A 39 13.35 11.15 -7.25
N ARG A 40 14.63 10.90 -6.91
CA ARG A 40 15.05 9.76 -6.08
C ARG A 40 14.47 9.78 -4.67
N ASP A 41 14.48 10.96 -4.03
CA ASP A 41 14.09 11.12 -2.62
C ASP A 41 12.57 11.15 -2.44
N THR A 42 11.80 11.54 -3.47
CA THR A 42 10.35 11.78 -3.33
C THR A 42 9.46 11.08 -4.36
N GLY A 43 10.00 10.53 -5.45
CA GLY A 43 9.24 9.95 -6.56
C GLY A 43 8.52 10.98 -7.45
N VAL A 44 9.05 12.22 -7.52
CA VAL A 44 8.45 13.29 -8.36
C VAL A 44 8.96 13.24 -9.80
N ARG A 45 8.04 13.25 -10.77
CA ARG A 45 8.33 13.47 -12.19
C ARG A 45 8.30 14.96 -12.50
N ILE A 46 9.32 15.47 -13.21
CA ILE A 46 9.43 16.90 -13.51
C ILE A 46 9.19 17.15 -15.00
N PHE A 47 8.08 17.81 -15.30
CA PHE A 47 7.73 18.30 -16.63
C PHE A 47 8.21 19.74 -16.77
N THR A 48 8.94 20.05 -17.84
CA THR A 48 9.53 21.38 -18.06
C THR A 48 8.92 22.05 -19.29
N VAL A 49 8.43 23.28 -19.13
CA VAL A 49 7.78 24.07 -20.18
C VAL A 49 8.68 25.26 -20.53
N GLY A 50 9.39 25.12 -21.65
CA GLY A 50 10.39 26.09 -22.12
C GLY A 50 9.75 27.29 -22.82
N LEU A 51 9.71 28.44 -22.14
CA LEU A 51 9.15 29.70 -22.64
C LEU A 51 10.24 30.61 -23.23
N GLY A 52 9.93 31.34 -24.30
CA GLY A 52 10.84 32.31 -24.92
C GLY A 52 11.37 31.89 -26.29
N ASP A 53 12.35 32.62 -26.80
CA ASP A 53 12.93 32.39 -28.14
C ASP A 53 14.29 31.69 -28.03
N MET A 54 14.49 30.62 -28.80
CA MET A 54 15.72 29.77 -28.76
C MET A 54 16.79 30.21 -29.76
N ASP A 55 16.46 31.09 -30.71
CA ASP A 55 17.36 31.50 -31.78
C ASP A 55 17.92 32.90 -31.49
N GLN A 56 17.04 33.91 -31.48
CA GLN A 56 17.41 35.32 -31.33
C GLN A 56 17.20 35.85 -29.90
N GLY A 57 16.41 35.16 -29.08
CA GLY A 57 16.04 35.65 -27.75
C GLY A 57 15.10 36.88 -27.80
N ALA A 58 14.83 37.49 -26.65
CA ALA A 58 13.96 38.65 -26.53
C ALA A 58 14.54 39.71 -25.57
N ARG A 59 14.33 40.99 -25.91
CA ARG A 59 14.68 42.12 -25.03
C ARG A 59 13.62 42.32 -23.97
N ILE A 60 14.02 42.39 -22.71
CA ILE A 60 13.12 42.59 -21.57
C ILE A 60 12.56 44.03 -21.61
N PRO A 61 11.25 44.24 -21.77
CA PRO A 61 10.66 45.58 -21.79
C PRO A 61 10.52 46.13 -20.37
N LEU A 62 10.83 47.41 -20.19
CA LEU A 62 10.52 48.16 -18.97
C LEU A 62 9.19 48.91 -19.16
N ALA A 63 8.31 48.83 -18.17
CA ALA A 63 7.07 49.61 -18.16
C ALA A 63 7.40 51.10 -18.01
N ALA A 64 7.01 51.90 -19.01
CA ALA A 64 7.21 53.33 -19.06
C ALA A 64 5.93 54.01 -19.57
N GLU A 65 5.59 55.19 -19.04
CA GLU A 65 4.34 55.89 -19.40
C GLU A 65 4.31 56.35 -20.87
N ARG A 66 5.47 56.50 -21.51
CA ARG A 66 5.60 56.78 -22.95
C ARG A 66 6.77 56.03 -23.57
N GLY A 67 6.50 55.30 -24.65
CA GLY A 67 7.50 54.57 -25.44
C GLY A 67 7.77 53.15 -24.94
N LYS A 68 8.57 52.40 -25.71
CA LYS A 68 9.09 51.08 -25.34
C LYS A 68 10.55 51.21 -24.91
N THR A 69 10.79 51.29 -23.60
CA THR A 69 12.12 51.20 -23.01
C THR A 69 12.46 49.72 -22.78
N TYR A 70 13.75 49.37 -22.89
CA TYR A 70 14.24 48.01 -22.62
C TYR A 70 15.23 48.03 -21.46
N LEU A 71 15.36 46.90 -20.75
CA LEU A 71 16.34 46.75 -19.68
C LEU A 71 17.77 46.87 -20.26
N HIS A 72 18.62 47.61 -19.54
CA HIS A 72 20.05 47.71 -19.83
C HIS A 72 20.87 47.30 -18.60
N HIS A 73 22.01 46.67 -18.83
CA HIS A 73 23.03 46.33 -17.83
C HIS A 73 24.40 46.73 -18.40
N ASP A 74 25.23 47.41 -17.61
CA ASP A 74 26.55 47.95 -18.02
C ASP A 74 26.55 48.69 -19.37
N GLY A 75 25.47 49.42 -19.66
CA GLY A 75 25.27 50.19 -20.89
C GLY A 75 24.80 49.39 -22.11
N GLN A 76 24.72 48.06 -22.04
CA GLN A 76 24.20 47.19 -23.10
C GLN A 76 22.75 46.77 -22.83
N GLN A 77 21.99 46.43 -23.87
CA GLN A 77 20.62 45.93 -23.72
C GLN A 77 20.61 44.46 -23.31
N VAL A 78 19.79 44.11 -22.31
CA VAL A 78 19.64 42.74 -21.83
C VAL A 78 18.73 41.96 -22.78
N TRP A 79 19.22 40.79 -23.22
CA TRP A 79 18.47 39.80 -23.99
C TRP A 79 18.37 38.53 -23.17
N SER A 80 17.15 38.07 -22.91
CA SER A 80 16.89 36.74 -22.35
C SER A 80 16.70 35.73 -23.48
N LYS A 81 17.10 34.48 -23.27
CA LYS A 81 17.09 33.43 -24.30
C LYS A 81 16.72 32.07 -23.70
N LEU A 82 15.90 31.30 -24.42
CA LEU A 82 15.42 29.99 -23.95
C LEU A 82 16.51 28.91 -24.08
N HIS A 83 17.02 28.44 -22.94
CA HIS A 83 18.02 27.37 -22.82
C HIS A 83 17.37 26.00 -22.67
N GLY A 84 16.60 25.60 -23.70
CA GLY A 84 15.77 24.40 -23.69
C GLY A 84 16.51 23.06 -23.48
N ASP A 85 17.83 23.01 -23.68
CA ASP A 85 18.62 21.78 -23.51
C ASP A 85 18.78 21.38 -22.03
N ILE A 86 18.99 22.35 -21.14
CA ILE A 86 19.00 22.13 -19.68
C ILE A 86 17.63 21.62 -19.23
N LEU A 87 16.56 22.24 -19.73
CA LEU A 87 15.18 21.87 -19.43
C LEU A 87 14.83 20.46 -19.93
N ARG A 88 15.37 20.05 -21.08
CA ARG A 88 15.25 18.69 -21.60
C ARG A 88 15.97 17.68 -20.71
N GLN A 89 17.18 18.00 -20.26
CA GLN A 89 17.95 17.12 -19.38
C GLN A 89 17.24 16.94 -18.03
N VAL A 90 16.77 18.02 -17.39
CA VAL A 90 15.96 17.96 -16.15
C VAL A 90 14.72 17.06 -16.29
N ALA A 91 14.04 17.08 -17.44
CA ALA A 91 12.88 16.23 -17.68
C ALA A 91 13.26 14.75 -17.86
N VAL A 92 14.30 14.46 -18.66
CA VAL A 92 14.77 13.09 -18.91
C VAL A 92 15.28 12.43 -17.63
N GLU A 93 16.01 13.17 -16.80
CA GLU A 93 16.62 12.69 -15.55
C GLU A 93 15.60 12.46 -14.40
N THR A 94 14.30 12.64 -14.67
CA THR A 94 13.21 12.49 -13.69
C THR A 94 11.96 11.78 -14.24
N ASP A 95 12.07 11.03 -15.34
CA ASP A 95 10.94 10.38 -16.05
C ASP A 95 9.79 11.33 -16.41
N GLY A 96 10.10 12.61 -16.67
CA GLY A 96 9.16 13.62 -17.13
C GLY A 96 9.22 13.88 -18.64
N ALA A 97 8.68 15.01 -19.07
CA ALA A 97 8.77 15.46 -20.47
C ALA A 97 9.06 16.96 -20.58
N TYR A 98 9.83 17.33 -21.61
CA TYR A 98 10.08 18.73 -21.98
C TYR A 98 9.14 19.17 -23.10
N ILE A 99 8.45 20.29 -22.86
CA ILE A 99 7.53 20.93 -23.78
C ILE A 99 8.15 22.25 -24.26
N PRO A 100 8.61 22.36 -25.52
CA PRO A 100 9.04 23.63 -26.09
C PRO A 100 7.81 24.50 -26.37
N ALA A 101 7.50 25.44 -25.47
CA ALA A 101 6.44 26.42 -25.67
C ALA A 101 6.85 27.50 -26.68
N GLY A 102 8.12 27.88 -26.63
CA GLY A 102 8.66 28.92 -27.48
C GLY A 102 7.99 30.27 -27.21
N THR A 103 7.65 30.98 -28.28
CA THR A 103 6.93 32.27 -28.27
C THR A 103 5.42 32.14 -28.55
N LYS A 104 4.87 30.91 -28.58
CA LYS A 104 3.48 30.64 -28.97
C LYS A 104 2.59 30.36 -27.75
N GLN A 105 1.28 30.56 -27.91
CA GLN A 105 0.30 30.03 -26.97
C GLN A 105 0.29 28.50 -27.07
N VAL A 106 0.65 27.82 -25.97
CA VAL A 106 0.59 26.36 -25.90
C VAL A 106 -0.77 25.94 -25.35
N ASN A 107 -1.43 25.02 -26.04
CA ASN A 107 -2.61 24.37 -25.51
C ASN A 107 -2.20 23.37 -24.42
N MET A 108 -2.40 23.73 -23.15
CA MET A 108 -2.12 22.84 -22.01
C MET A 108 -3.00 21.58 -22.01
N SER A 109 -4.13 21.56 -22.73
CA SER A 109 -4.93 20.34 -22.91
C SER A 109 -4.12 19.28 -23.66
N ASP A 110 -3.50 19.65 -24.79
CA ASP A 110 -2.76 18.71 -25.64
C ASP A 110 -1.48 18.22 -24.94
N VAL A 111 -0.84 19.10 -24.17
CA VAL A 111 0.30 18.77 -23.30
C VAL A 111 -0.10 17.78 -22.19
N TYR A 112 -1.22 18.03 -21.51
CA TYR A 112 -1.72 17.16 -20.45
C TYR A 112 -2.08 15.77 -20.99
N HIS A 113 -2.81 15.70 -22.10
CA HIS A 113 -3.19 14.42 -22.71
C HIS A 113 -1.98 13.66 -23.30
N GLY A 114 -1.05 14.37 -23.94
CA GLY A 114 0.14 13.76 -24.55
C GLY A 114 1.16 13.23 -23.53
N TYR A 115 1.43 13.99 -22.46
CA TYR A 115 2.57 13.73 -21.56
C TYR A 115 2.21 13.42 -20.11
N ILE A 116 1.04 13.82 -19.61
CA ILE A 116 0.68 13.65 -18.19
C ILE A 116 -0.31 12.49 -18.01
N ALA A 117 -1.39 12.44 -18.79
CA ALA A 117 -2.36 11.35 -18.75
C ALA A 117 -1.76 9.99 -19.15
N ASN A 118 -0.84 9.97 -20.14
CA ASN A 118 -0.11 8.76 -20.53
C ASN A 118 0.89 8.27 -19.47
N VAL A 119 1.36 9.15 -18.58
CA VAL A 119 2.32 8.80 -17.52
C VAL A 119 1.65 8.06 -16.36
N GLU A 120 0.36 8.30 -16.08
CA GLU A 120 -0.41 7.40 -15.22
C GLU A 120 -0.49 6.00 -15.85
N GLN A 121 -0.80 5.90 -17.15
CA GLN A 121 -1.04 4.61 -17.83
C GLN A 121 0.23 3.76 -18.04
N MET A 122 1.35 4.35 -18.47
CA MET A 122 2.61 3.59 -18.65
C MET A 122 3.18 3.06 -17.32
N GLU A 123 2.95 3.77 -16.21
CA GLU A 123 3.33 3.26 -14.90
C GLU A 123 2.37 2.17 -14.40
N PHE A 124 1.09 2.16 -14.78
CA PHE A 124 0.19 1.03 -14.47
C PHE A 124 0.60 -0.30 -15.15
N GLU A 125 1.24 -0.28 -16.33
CA GLU A 125 1.78 -1.51 -16.94
C GLU A 125 3.10 -1.96 -16.30
N THR A 126 3.95 -1.00 -15.92
CA THR A 126 5.29 -1.26 -15.36
C THR A 126 5.21 -1.65 -13.87
N ALA A 127 4.37 -0.94 -13.11
CA ALA A 127 3.94 -1.31 -11.78
C ALA A 127 2.92 -2.45 -11.85
N LYS A 128 3.42 -3.65 -12.18
CA LYS A 128 2.85 -4.89 -11.65
C LYS A 128 2.94 -4.84 -10.13
N ILE A 129 1.96 -4.16 -9.52
CA ILE A 129 1.65 -4.29 -8.10
C ILE A 129 1.48 -5.78 -7.88
N ASN A 130 2.37 -6.38 -7.09
CA ASN A 130 2.17 -7.71 -6.55
C ASN A 130 1.02 -7.62 -5.55
N GLN A 131 -0.21 -7.56 -6.07
CA GLN A 131 -1.42 -7.75 -5.28
C GLN A 131 -1.31 -9.14 -4.67
N TYR A 132 -0.94 -9.15 -3.39
CA TYR A 132 -0.67 -10.37 -2.65
C TYR A 132 -2.02 -11.04 -2.38
N GLU A 133 -2.51 -11.82 -3.37
CA GLU A 133 -3.73 -12.61 -3.24
C GLU A 133 -3.67 -13.37 -1.92
N ALA A 134 -4.63 -13.11 -1.05
CA ALA A 134 -4.59 -13.54 0.33
C ALA A 134 -4.97 -15.03 0.47
N ARG A 135 -4.18 -15.90 -0.16
CA ARG A 135 -4.37 -17.35 -0.28
C ARG A 135 -4.26 -18.11 1.05
N PHE A 136 -4.13 -17.41 2.17
CA PHE A 136 -4.20 -17.98 3.52
C PHE A 136 -5.48 -18.79 3.75
N GLN A 137 -6.56 -18.51 3.01
CA GLN A 137 -7.81 -19.29 3.04
C GLN A 137 -7.56 -20.80 2.87
N TRP A 138 -6.63 -21.21 2.00
CA TRP A 138 -6.27 -22.62 1.77
C TRP A 138 -5.50 -23.27 2.93
N LEU A 139 -4.91 -22.48 3.82
CA LEU A 139 -4.26 -22.95 5.07
C LEU A 139 -5.21 -22.83 6.28
N LEU A 140 -6.07 -21.81 6.28
CA LEU A 140 -7.05 -21.54 7.33
C LEU A 140 -8.19 -22.56 7.31
N ALA A 141 -8.68 -22.96 6.12
CA ALA A 141 -9.73 -23.96 5.99
C ALA A 141 -9.40 -25.32 6.63
N PRO A 142 -8.24 -25.98 6.32
CA PRO A 142 -7.88 -27.22 7.00
C PRO A 142 -7.56 -27.02 8.49
N ALA A 143 -6.97 -25.88 8.90
CA ALA A 143 -6.74 -25.60 10.31
C ALA A 143 -8.05 -25.47 11.11
N LEU A 144 -9.06 -24.78 10.56
CA LEU A 144 -10.38 -24.66 11.14
C LEU A 144 -11.13 -26.00 11.17
N LEU A 145 -11.01 -26.80 10.10
CA LEU A 145 -11.60 -28.14 10.04
C LEU A 145 -10.99 -29.07 11.10
N LEU A 146 -9.66 -29.07 11.25
CA LEU A 146 -8.98 -29.84 12.29
C LEU A 146 -9.41 -29.41 13.71
N LEU A 147 -9.56 -28.11 13.95
CA LEU A 147 -10.07 -27.59 15.23
C LEU A 147 -11.52 -28.06 15.52
N LEU A 148 -12.38 -28.08 14.50
CA LEU A 148 -13.74 -28.60 14.62
C LEU A 148 -13.77 -30.12 14.83
N CYS A 149 -12.86 -30.87 14.18
CA CYS A 149 -12.69 -32.30 14.42
C CYS A 149 -12.21 -32.60 15.85
N GLU A 150 -11.24 -31.84 16.37
CA GLU A 150 -10.78 -31.97 17.77
C GLU A 150 -11.91 -31.71 18.76
N ILE A 151 -12.68 -30.63 18.57
CA ILE A 151 -13.86 -30.35 19.40
C ILE A 151 -14.90 -31.48 19.28
N ALA A 152 -15.13 -32.01 18.08
CA ALA A 152 -16.07 -33.12 17.87
C ALA A 152 -15.60 -34.43 18.53
N ILE A 153 -14.30 -34.70 18.58
CA ILE A 153 -13.71 -35.87 19.25
C ILE A 153 -13.74 -35.70 20.78
N ALA A 154 -13.39 -34.52 21.30
CA ALA A 154 -13.39 -34.21 22.72
C ALA A 154 -14.80 -34.11 23.32
N THR A 155 -15.78 -33.65 22.55
CA THR A 155 -17.21 -33.65 22.93
C THR A 155 -17.94 -34.93 22.56
N TRP A 156 -17.34 -35.83 21.76
CA TRP A 156 -17.90 -37.16 21.54
C TRP A 156 -18.01 -37.86 22.89
N PRO A 157 -19.21 -38.33 23.29
CA PRO A 157 -19.37 -39.01 24.56
C PRO A 157 -18.57 -40.31 24.49
N HIS A 158 -17.38 -40.28 25.10
CA HIS A 158 -16.61 -41.46 25.41
C HIS A 158 -17.46 -42.31 26.35
N ARG A 159 -18.25 -43.22 25.75
CA ARG A 159 -19.01 -44.25 26.46
C ARG A 159 -18.00 -45.17 27.14
N ARG A 160 -17.51 -44.73 28.30
CA ARG A 160 -16.73 -45.55 29.23
C ARG A 160 -17.43 -46.90 29.28
N ALA A 161 -16.70 -47.95 28.87
CA ALA A 161 -17.27 -49.29 28.81
C ALA A 161 -17.89 -49.59 30.17
N ALA A 162 -19.20 -49.86 30.19
CA ALA A 162 -19.92 -50.09 31.42
C ALA A 162 -19.24 -51.23 32.17
N GLN A 163 -18.92 -51.03 33.45
CA GLN A 163 -18.45 -52.13 34.28
C GLN A 163 -19.56 -53.17 34.31
N VAL A 164 -19.26 -54.37 33.85
CA VAL A 164 -20.25 -55.43 33.64
C VAL A 164 -20.64 -56.02 34.99
N GLU A 165 -21.71 -55.50 35.59
CA GLU A 165 -22.41 -56.20 36.67
C GLU A 165 -22.94 -57.53 36.13
N GLN A 166 -22.57 -58.63 36.79
CA GLN A 166 -23.03 -59.97 36.42
C GLN A 166 -24.36 -60.28 37.13
N PRO A 167 -25.41 -60.69 36.41
CA PRO A 167 -26.71 -61.01 37.03
C PRO A 167 -26.68 -62.35 37.77
N VAL A 168 -27.50 -62.45 38.82
CA VAL A 168 -27.62 -63.61 39.71
C VAL A 168 -28.16 -64.85 38.98
N ALA A 169 -27.48 -65.99 39.13
CA ALA A 169 -27.92 -67.28 38.60
C ALA A 169 -28.68 -68.12 39.66
N ALA A 170 -30.01 -68.15 39.57
CA ALA A 170 -30.87 -68.96 40.45
C ALA A 170 -31.07 -70.39 39.90
N GLY A 171 -30.24 -71.33 40.34
CA GLY A 171 -30.39 -72.77 40.07
C GLY A 171 -31.49 -73.44 40.91
N LYS A 172 -32.08 -74.54 40.42
CA LYS A 172 -33.38 -75.05 40.91
C LYS A 172 -33.38 -76.57 41.22
N GLN A 173 -33.61 -76.93 42.49
CA GLN A 173 -33.90 -78.29 43.02
C GLN A 173 -32.72 -79.30 42.96
N ARG A 174 -32.60 -80.39 43.75
CA ARG A 174 -33.35 -81.07 44.87
C ARG A 174 -32.34 -82.10 45.51
N PRO A 175 -32.62 -82.84 46.63
CA PRO A 175 -33.76 -82.86 47.56
C PRO A 175 -33.34 -82.21 48.92
N SER A 176 -33.38 -82.73 50.17
CA SER A 176 -33.87 -83.97 50.83
C SER A 176 -34.17 -83.78 52.34
N LEU A 177 -34.44 -84.88 53.06
CA LEU A 177 -34.52 -85.03 54.53
C LEU A 177 -33.36 -85.97 55.01
N PRO A 178 -33.11 -86.25 56.32
CA PRO A 178 -33.99 -86.18 57.51
C PRO A 178 -33.42 -85.33 58.69
N SER A 179 -34.25 -84.69 59.53
CA SER A 179 -34.88 -85.11 60.81
C SER A 179 -34.12 -84.65 62.06
N ASP A 180 -34.85 -84.55 63.19
CA ASP A 180 -34.36 -84.47 64.58
C ASP A 180 -33.63 -83.15 64.98
N ILE A 181 -33.71 -82.62 66.22
CA ILE A 181 -34.52 -82.99 67.41
C ILE A 181 -34.74 -81.75 68.32
N HIS A 182 -35.65 -81.84 69.31
CA HIS A 182 -35.92 -80.97 70.49
C HIS A 182 -35.38 -79.51 70.55
N ALA A 183 -36.19 -78.44 70.66
CA ALA A 183 -37.21 -78.07 71.68
C ALA A 183 -36.67 -77.32 72.92
N SER A 184 -37.56 -76.60 73.63
CA SER A 184 -37.38 -75.86 74.90
C SER A 184 -36.53 -74.56 74.86
N THR A 185 -36.66 -73.55 75.74
CA THR A 185 -37.72 -73.08 76.69
C THR A 185 -37.27 -71.72 77.30
N THR A 186 -38.21 -70.85 77.75
CA THR A 186 -38.01 -69.57 78.52
C THR A 186 -37.20 -68.46 77.82
N GLU A 187 -37.55 -67.17 77.79
CA GLU A 187 -38.12 -66.19 78.75
C GLU A 187 -37.12 -65.43 79.65
N HIS A 188 -37.46 -64.15 79.87
CA HIS A 188 -37.17 -63.29 81.04
C HIS A 188 -35.86 -62.47 81.20
N SER A 189 -36.03 -61.43 82.04
CA SER A 189 -35.12 -60.37 82.52
C SER A 189 -34.61 -59.35 81.49
N THR A 190 -34.86 -58.03 81.58
CA THR A 190 -35.12 -57.08 82.70
C THR A 190 -33.87 -56.60 83.44
N ALA A 191 -33.31 -55.48 82.95
CA ALA A 191 -32.63 -54.38 83.68
C ALA A 191 -32.49 -53.24 82.64
N ALA A 192 -33.04 -52.03 82.82
CA ALA A 192 -32.80 -51.02 83.86
C ALA A 192 -31.51 -50.22 83.57
#